data_AF-A0A537WG79-F1
#
_entry.id   AF-A0A537WG79-F1
#
_cell.length_a   1.000
_cell.length_b   1.000
_cell.length_c   1.000
_cell.angle_alpha   90.00
_cell.angle_beta   90.00
_cell.angle_gamma   90.00
#
_symmetry.space_group_name_H-M   'P 1'
#
loop_
_entity.id
_entity.type
_entity.pdbx_description
1 polymer ?
#
loop_
_entity_poly.entity_id
_entity_poly.type
_entity_poly.pdbx_seq_one_letter_code
_entity_poly.pdbx_strand_id
1 'polypeptide(L)'
;MTCEAVLTEACFLIERNRWPATRVLEYVLESEIRIGLQLEHEIEAIRGLMQRYANVPMSLADACLVRLAEITDLPICTLDHDFAIYRAGRRRSLTLITPEPRALHEP
;
A
#
# COMPACT_ATOMS: atom_id res chain seq x y z
N MET A 1 3.92 -2.54 -8.18
CA MET A 1 2.50 -2.53 -8.61
C MET A 1 1.68 -1.88 -7.51
N THR A 2 0.54 -1.28 -7.82
CA THR A 2 -0.32 -0.59 -6.84
C THR A 2 -1.80 -0.72 -7.22
N CYS A 3 -2.69 0.03 -6.56
CA CYS A 3 -4.11 0.17 -6.86
C CYS A 3 -4.55 1.64 -6.84
N GLU A 4 -5.75 1.92 -7.36
CA GLU A 4 -6.33 3.27 -7.45
C GLU A 4 -6.55 3.90 -6.07
N ALA A 5 -6.87 3.10 -5.03
CA ALA A 5 -7.02 3.60 -3.67
C ALA A 5 -5.70 4.18 -3.12
N VAL A 6 -4.58 3.51 -3.39
CA VAL A 6 -3.24 4.01 -3.00
C VAL A 6 -2.87 5.25 -3.83
N LEU A 7 -3.19 5.28 -5.13
CA LEU A 7 -2.97 6.48 -5.95
C LEU A 7 -3.77 7.68 -5.42
N THR A 8 -5.02 7.45 -5.01
CA THR A 8 -5.88 8.49 -4.43
C THR A 8 -5.27 9.07 -3.16
N GLU A 9 -4.81 8.20 -2.25
CA GLU A 9 -4.16 8.61 -1.00
C GLU A 9 -2.83 9.32 -1.26
N ALA A 10 -2.00 8.80 -2.17
CA ALA A 10 -0.74 9.41 -2.55
C ALA A 10 -0.94 10.83 -3.11
N CYS A 11 -1.88 11.01 -4.04
CA CYS A 11 -2.26 12.32 -4.58
C CYS A 11 -2.66 13.30 -3.46
N PHE A 12 -3.52 12.88 -2.54
CA PHE A 12 -3.97 13.69 -1.41
C PHE A 12 -2.82 14.07 -0.47
N LEU A 13 -1.94 13.12 -0.14
CA LEU A 13 -0.82 13.35 0.76
C LEU A 13 0.22 14.29 0.16
N ILE A 14 0.56 14.17 -1.12
CA ILE A 14 1.55 15.06 -1.73
C ILE A 14 1.01 16.48 -1.93
N GLU A 15 -0.28 16.61 -2.26
CA GLU A 15 -0.96 17.91 -2.37
C GLU A 15 -0.98 18.64 -1.02
N ARG A 16 -1.28 17.92 0.06
CA ARG A 16 -1.19 18.44 1.43
C ARG A 16 0.21 18.95 1.79
N ASN A 17 1.25 18.39 1.16
CA ASN A 17 2.65 18.80 1.30
C ASN A 17 3.11 19.81 0.24
N ARG A 18 2.17 20.49 -0.44
CA ARG A 18 2.42 21.54 -1.44
C ARG A 18 3.09 21.06 -2.73
N TRP A 19 2.97 19.77 -3.05
CA TRP A 19 3.39 19.23 -4.35
C TRP A 19 2.18 18.99 -5.25
N PRO A 20 2.28 19.16 -6.58
CA PRO A 20 1.17 18.88 -7.48
C PRO A 20 0.79 17.40 -7.46
N ALA A 21 -0.50 17.08 -7.23
CA ALA A 21 -1.01 15.70 -7.27
C ALA A 21 -0.70 14.98 -8.59
N THR A 22 -0.60 15.73 -9.70
CA THR A 22 -0.26 15.22 -11.03
C THR A 22 1.08 14.49 -11.08
N ARG A 23 2.03 14.79 -10.18
CA ARG A 23 3.31 14.06 -10.12
C ARG A 23 3.14 12.57 -9.90
N VAL A 24 2.17 12.15 -9.08
CA VAL A 24 1.89 10.71 -8.89
C VAL A 24 1.41 10.09 -10.20
N LEU A 25 0.62 10.83 -10.98
CA LEU A 25 0.08 10.37 -12.26
C LEU A 25 1.14 10.34 -13.37
N GLU A 26 2.14 11.23 -13.32
CA GLU A 26 3.30 11.21 -14.23
C GLU A 26 4.01 9.84 -14.18
N TYR A 27 4.27 9.30 -12.98
CA TYR A 27 4.85 7.96 -12.82
C TYR A 27 3.99 6.83 -13.39
N VAL A 28 2.67 7.00 -13.43
CA VAL A 28 1.76 6.02 -14.06
C VAL A 28 1.81 6.16 -15.59
N LEU A 29 1.80 7.39 -16.11
CA LEU A 29 1.93 7.67 -17.54
C LEU A 29 3.25 7.14 -18.11
N GLU A 30 4.34 7.29 -17.37
CA GLU A 30 5.68 6.81 -17.72
C GLU A 30 5.87 5.30 -17.50
N SER A 31 4.84 4.60 -17.03
CA SER A 31 4.85 3.15 -16.74
C SER A 31 5.83 2.72 -15.64
N GLU A 32 6.35 3.65 -14.84
CA GLU A 32 7.16 3.35 -13.65
C GLU A 32 6.30 2.74 -12.53
N ILE A 33 5.06 3.23 -12.39
CA ILE A 33 4.05 2.66 -11.51
C ILE A 33 2.95 1.98 -12.33
N ARG A 34 2.78 0.67 -12.09
CA ARG A 34 1.71 -0.14 -12.69
C ARG A 34 0.57 -0.37 -11.71
N ILE A 35 -0.66 -0.06 -12.12
CA ILE A 35 -1.89 -0.47 -11.42
C ILE A 35 -2.13 -1.95 -11.71
N GLY A 36 -2.32 -2.75 -10.66
CA GLY A 36 -2.34 -4.21 -10.76
C GLY A 36 -3.46 -4.88 -9.99
N LEU A 37 -4.41 -4.12 -9.45
CA LEU A 37 -5.54 -4.61 -8.68
C LEU A 37 -6.81 -3.96 -9.22
N GLN A 38 -7.80 -4.76 -9.58
CA GLN A 38 -9.14 -4.25 -9.89
C GLN A 38 -10.04 -4.52 -8.69
N LEU A 39 -10.48 -3.44 -8.02
CA LEU A 39 -11.22 -3.52 -6.76
C LEU A 39 -12.46 -4.41 -6.86
N GLU A 40 -13.24 -4.30 -7.94
CA GLU A 40 -14.47 -5.08 -8.14
C GLU A 40 -14.22 -6.59 -8.14
N HIS A 41 -13.10 -7.05 -8.70
CA HIS A 41 -12.76 -8.47 -8.74
C HIS A 41 -12.32 -9.02 -7.37
N GLU A 42 -11.82 -8.16 -6.50
CA GLU A 42 -11.20 -8.55 -5.23
C GLU A 42 -12.02 -8.10 -4.00
N ILE A 43 -13.21 -7.53 -4.23
CA ILE A 43 -14.00 -6.82 -3.22
C ILE A 43 -14.36 -7.69 -2.00
N GLU A 44 -14.62 -8.98 -2.20
CA GLU A 44 -14.95 -9.89 -1.11
C GLU A 44 -13.76 -10.15 -0.19
N ALA A 45 -12.58 -10.35 -0.77
CA ALA A 45 -11.35 -10.56 -0.02
C ALA A 45 -10.94 -9.29 0.73
N ILE A 46 -11.04 -8.13 0.07
CA ILE A 46 -10.76 -6.81 0.65
C ILE A 46 -11.73 -6.52 1.82
N ARG A 47 -13.03 -6.76 1.64
CA ARG A 47 -14.02 -6.65 2.73
C ARG A 47 -13.64 -7.55 3.91
N GLY A 48 -13.23 -8.79 3.64
CA GLY A 48 -12.80 -9.73 4.68
C GLY A 48 -11.57 -9.24 5.46
N LEU A 49 -10.59 -8.65 4.78
CA LEU A 49 -9.42 -8.03 5.41
C LEU A 49 -9.84 -6.88 6.33
N MET A 50 -10.66 -5.94 5.83
CA MET A 50 -11.11 -4.79 6.61
C MET A 50 -11.92 -5.22 7.85
N GLN A 51 -12.76 -6.26 7.73
CA GLN A 51 -13.47 -6.83 8.88
C GLN A 51 -12.53 -7.47 9.89
N ARG A 52 -11.53 -8.23 9.42
CA ARG A 52 -10.55 -8.92 10.26
C ARG A 52 -9.69 -7.95 11.07
N TYR A 53 -9.32 -6.82 10.48
CA TYR A 53 -8.46 -5.81 11.10
C TYR A 53 -9.24 -4.61 11.63
N ALA A 54 -10.56 -4.70 11.83
CA ALA A 54 -11.40 -3.59 12.28
C ALA A 54 -11.00 -2.96 13.64
N ASN A 55 -10.18 -3.67 14.45
CA ASN A 55 -9.69 -3.20 15.75
C ASN A 55 -8.32 -2.52 15.69
N VAL A 56 -7.68 -2.47 14.52
CA VAL A 56 -6.43 -1.74 14.26
C VAL A 56 -6.68 -0.79 13.08
N PRO A 57 -5.84 0.23 12.84
CA PRO A 57 -5.93 1.00 11.62
C PRO A 57 -5.89 0.05 10.42
N MET A 58 -6.77 0.26 9.43
CA MET A 58 -6.70 -0.35 8.11
C MET A 58 -7.57 0.48 7.17
N SER A 59 -6.93 1.18 6.24
CA SER A 59 -7.62 1.87 5.16
C SER A 59 -8.00 0.91 4.03
N LEU A 60 -8.81 1.40 3.07
CA LEU A 60 -9.03 0.67 1.82
C LEU A 60 -7.72 0.49 1.05
N ALA A 61 -6.82 1.48 1.08
CA ALA A 61 -5.52 1.40 0.42
C ALA A 61 -4.65 0.28 1.02
N ASP A 62 -4.62 0.15 2.36
CA ASP A 62 -3.89 -0.91 3.04
C ASP A 62 -4.46 -2.29 2.71
N ALA A 63 -5.78 -2.44 2.78
CA ALA A 63 -6.44 -3.70 2.43
C ALA A 63 -6.17 -4.10 0.97
N CYS A 64 -6.17 -3.15 0.05
CA CYS A 64 -5.80 -3.37 -1.35
C CYS A 64 -4.33 -3.79 -1.51
N LEU A 65 -3.39 -3.18 -0.79
CA LEU A 65 -1.97 -3.56 -0.83
C LEU A 65 -1.73 -4.96 -0.27
N VAL A 66 -2.37 -5.30 0.86
CA VAL A 66 -2.31 -6.66 1.43
C VAL A 66 -2.86 -7.67 0.42
N ARG A 67 -4.00 -7.36 -0.21
CA ARG A 67 -4.60 -8.25 -1.21
C ARG A 67 -3.71 -8.39 -2.46
N LEU A 68 -3.11 -7.29 -2.93
CA LEU A 68 -2.19 -7.32 -4.06
C LEU A 68 -0.95 -8.17 -3.77
N ALA A 69 -0.40 -8.07 -2.55
CA ALA A 69 0.71 -8.92 -2.11
C ALA A 69 0.31 -10.40 -2.01
N GLU A 70 -0.94 -10.71 -1.62
CA GLU A 70 -1.46 -12.07 -1.60
C GLU A 70 -1.50 -12.72 -3.00
N ILE A 71 -1.98 -11.99 -4.01
CA ILE A 71 -2.19 -12.54 -5.36
C ILE A 71 -0.91 -12.54 -6.21
N THR A 72 0.04 -11.64 -5.92
CA THR A 72 1.29 -11.52 -6.70
C THR A 72 2.52 -12.12 -6.03
N ASP A 73 2.44 -12.39 -4.73
CA ASP A 73 3.57 -12.77 -3.89
C ASP A 73 4.72 -11.73 -3.84
N LEU A 74 4.44 -10.48 -4.24
CA LEU A 74 5.41 -9.40 -4.22
C LEU A 74 5.52 -8.77 -2.83
N PRO A 75 6.71 -8.22 -2.48
CA PRO A 75 6.88 -7.47 -1.24
C PRO A 75 6.11 -6.13 -1.27
N ILE A 76 5.75 -5.64 -0.09
CA ILE A 76 5.12 -4.33 0.10
C ILE A 76 6.21 -3.31 0.47
N CYS A 77 6.33 -2.24 -0.33
CA CYS A 77 7.15 -1.08 0.02
C CYS A 77 6.31 -0.12 0.87
N THR A 78 6.71 0.13 2.11
CA THR A 78 5.93 0.97 3.03
C THR A 78 6.82 1.66 4.08
N LEU A 79 6.33 2.80 4.58
CA LEU A 79 6.86 3.49 5.76
C LEU A 79 5.98 3.28 7.00
N ASP A 80 4.83 2.66 6.83
CA ASP A 80 3.85 2.45 7.89
C ASP A 80 4.15 1.12 8.63
N HIS A 81 4.40 1.24 9.93
CA HIS A 81 4.70 0.12 10.80
C HIS A 81 3.50 -0.83 11.01
N ASP A 82 2.27 -0.37 10.75
CA ASP A 82 1.06 -1.18 10.93
C ASP A 82 1.03 -2.38 9.96
N PHE A 83 1.74 -2.30 8.82
CA PHE A 83 1.94 -3.43 7.91
C PHE A 83 2.64 -4.64 8.56
N ALA A 84 3.38 -4.44 9.66
CA ALA A 84 3.98 -5.54 10.42
C ALA A 84 2.94 -6.37 11.18
N ILE A 85 1.72 -5.85 11.38
CA ILE A 85 0.61 -6.55 12.04
C ILE A 85 -0.20 -7.35 11.02
N TYR A 86 -0.37 -6.82 9.81
CA TYR A 86 -1.15 -7.47 8.78
C TYR A 86 -0.52 -8.81 8.33
N ARG A 87 -1.38 -9.71 7.86
CA ARG A 87 -1.03 -11.06 7.41
C ARG A 87 -1.78 -11.37 6.14
N ALA A 88 -1.04 -11.88 5.17
CA ALA A 88 -1.57 -12.48 3.94
C ALA A 88 -2.20 -13.85 4.23
N GLY A 89 -3.20 -14.24 3.44
CA GLY A 89 -3.74 -15.60 3.29
C GLY A 89 -3.74 -16.44 4.57
N ARG A 90 -3.10 -17.62 4.53
CA ARG A 90 -2.96 -18.60 5.62
C ARG A 90 -2.13 -18.10 6.83
N ARG A 91 -2.36 -16.87 7.30
CA ARG A 91 -1.62 -16.16 8.36
C ARG A 91 -0.13 -15.99 8.04
N ARG A 92 0.22 -15.93 6.76
CA ARG A 92 1.59 -15.69 6.30
C ARG A 92 1.98 -14.24 6.58
N SER A 93 3.17 -14.03 7.11
CA SER A 93 3.74 -12.69 7.25
C SER A 93 3.98 -12.06 5.89
N LEU A 94 3.75 -10.76 5.78
CA LEU A 94 4.06 -9.98 4.59
C LEU A 94 5.58 -9.78 4.50
N THR A 95 6.12 -9.85 3.28
CA THR A 95 7.49 -9.39 3.02
C THR A 95 7.45 -7.88 2.87
N LEU A 96 8.16 -7.15 3.72
CA LEU A 96 8.16 -5.69 3.72
C LEU A 96 9.51 -5.17 3.20
N ILE A 97 9.46 -4.13 2.37
CA ILE A 97 10.58 -3.28 2.02
C ILE A 97 10.35 -1.97 2.76
N THR A 98 11.12 -1.77 3.82
CA THR A 98 11.12 -0.54 4.60
C THR A 98 12.53 0.04 4.55
N PRO A 99 12.72 1.37 4.53
CA PRO A 99 14.05 1.93 4.72
C PRO A 99 14.61 1.46 6.06
N GLU A 100 15.91 1.13 6.09
CA GLU A 100 16.58 0.91 7.37
C GLU A 100 16.50 2.20 8.20
N PRO A 101 16.43 2.12 9.54
CA PRO A 101 16.57 3.30 10.38
C PRO A 101 17.83 4.02 9.93
N ARG A 102 17.67 5.26 9.43
CA ARG A 102 18.81 6.07 9.02
C ARG A 102 19.70 6.16 10.26
N ALA A 103 20.86 5.50 10.25
CA ALA A 103 21.85 5.71 11.29
C ALA A 103 22.10 7.21 11.29
N LEU A 104 21.69 7.88 12.37
CA LEU A 104 22.07 9.25 12.63
C LEU A 104 23.58 9.23 12.89
N HIS A 105 24.37 9.14 11.82
CA HIS A 105 25.72 9.64 11.87
C HIS A 105 25.61 11.16 11.77
N GLU A 106 25.53 11.79 12.95
CA GLU A 106 26.17 13.09 13.17
C GLU A 106 27.69 12.90 13.08
N PRO A 107 28.46 13.92 12.66
CA PRO A 107 28.10 15.32 12.39
C PRO A 107 28.22 15.75 10.92
#